data_AF-A0A0K8SV24-F1
#
_entry.id   AF-A0A0K8SV24-F1
#
_cell.length_a   1.000
_cell.length_b   1.000
_cell.length_c   1.000
_cell.angle_alpha   90.00
_cell.angle_beta   90.00
_cell.angle_gamma   90.00
#
_symmetry.space_group_name_H-M   'P 1'
#
loop_
_entity.id
_entity.type
_entity.pdbx_description
1 polymer ?
#
loop_
_entity_poly.entity_id
_entity_poly.type
_entity_poly.pdbx_seq_one_letter_code
_entity_poly.pdbx_strand_id
1 'polypeptide(L)'
;MKLVLYFLYLFVMLCNRAQSFKKANLIWLSESHHIGPEHREVLNLAIENVRRTGKHKPDIPYEPVGRIRDVAKAAEGENWYEITYQVPPLGNYCFARFNIKGAASWENVHFQDFRCLKKSDLGKHRYYIMP
;
A
#
# COMPACT_ATOMS: atom_id res chain seq x y z
N MET A 1 -26.96 -32.88 -9.22
CA MET A 1 -26.57 -31.78 -8.30
C MET A 1 -25.07 -31.69 -7.99
N LYS A 2 -24.31 -32.79 -7.92
CA LYS A 2 -22.85 -32.73 -7.64
C LYS A 2 -22.03 -31.97 -8.70
N LEU A 3 -22.39 -32.08 -9.99
CA LEU A 3 -21.64 -31.45 -11.09
C LEU A 3 -21.62 -29.91 -11.01
N VAL A 4 -22.72 -29.30 -10.57
CA VAL A 4 -22.86 -27.84 -10.44
C VAL A 4 -21.97 -27.29 -9.30
N LEU A 5 -21.86 -28.05 -8.20
CA LEU A 5 -21.00 -27.72 -7.07
C LEU A 5 -19.51 -27.75 -7.45
N TYR A 6 -19.08 -28.74 -8.25
CA TYR A 6 -17.71 -28.79 -8.75
C TYR A 6 -17.39 -27.62 -9.69
N PHE A 7 -18.34 -27.24 -10.54
CA PHE A 7 -18.15 -26.11 -11.47
C PHE A 7 -18.05 -24.77 -10.73
N LEU A 8 -18.90 -24.56 -9.72
CA LEU A 8 -18.82 -23.37 -8.84
C LEU A 8 -17.50 -23.32 -8.07
N TYR A 9 -17.01 -24.47 -7.57
CA TYR A 9 -15.75 -24.53 -6.84
C TYR A 9 -14.54 -24.21 -7.73
N LEU A 10 -14.51 -24.75 -8.95
CA LEU A 10 -13.50 -24.42 -9.96
C LEU A 10 -13.53 -22.95 -10.35
N PHE A 11 -14.71 -22.37 -10.52
CA PHE A 11 -14.87 -20.95 -10.83
C PHE A 11 -14.34 -20.06 -9.70
N VAL A 12 -14.66 -20.38 -8.44
CA VAL A 12 -14.13 -19.63 -7.27
C VAL A 12 -12.61 -19.73 -7.18
N MET A 13 -12.02 -20.91 -7.43
CA MET A 13 -10.57 -21.09 -7.45
C MET A 13 -9.90 -20.29 -8.59
N LEU A 14 -10.50 -20.24 -9.77
CA LEU A 14 -10.02 -19.43 -10.90
C LEU A 14 -10.13 -17.93 -10.63
N CYS A 15 -11.24 -17.48 -10.05
CA CYS A 15 -11.42 -16.07 -9.65
C CYS A 15 -10.40 -15.66 -8.58
N ASN A 16 -10.20 -16.48 -7.54
CA ASN A 16 -9.19 -16.21 -6.52
C ASN A 16 -7.78 -16.15 -7.11
N ARG A 17 -7.44 -17.06 -8.04
CA ARG A 17 -6.13 -17.07 -8.71
C ARG A 17 -5.96 -15.84 -9.61
N ALA A 18 -6.96 -15.46 -10.38
CA ALA A 18 -6.91 -14.27 -11.24
C ALA A 18 -6.81 -12.97 -10.42
N GLN A 19 -7.52 -12.88 -9.30
CA GLN A 19 -7.47 -11.74 -8.40
C GLN A 19 -6.13 -11.65 -7.65
N SER A 20 -5.53 -12.80 -7.31
CA SER A 20 -4.17 -12.88 -6.79
C SER A 20 -3.12 -12.51 -7.84
N PHE A 21 -3.33 -12.88 -9.11
CA PHE A 21 -2.39 -12.57 -10.21
C PHE A 21 -2.37 -11.07 -10.54
N LYS A 22 -3.54 -10.41 -10.56
CA LYS A 22 -3.62 -8.94 -10.74
C LYS A 22 -2.95 -8.16 -9.62
N LYS A 23 -2.94 -8.68 -8.39
CA LYS A 23 -2.24 -8.07 -7.25
C LYS A 23 -0.71 -8.25 -7.27
N ALA A 24 -0.21 -9.24 -8.01
CA ALA A 24 1.19 -9.63 -8.00
C ALA A 24 2.02 -9.09 -9.18
N ASN A 25 1.40 -8.64 -10.28
CA ASN A 25 2.09 -8.23 -11.51
C ASN A 25 1.89 -6.75 -11.87
N LEU A 26 1.78 -5.87 -10.89
CA LEU A 26 1.95 -4.44 -11.18
C LEU A 26 3.44 -4.18 -11.40
N ILE A 27 3.80 -3.66 -12.57
CA ILE A 27 5.16 -3.16 -12.82
C ILE A 27 5.27 -1.85 -12.03
N TRP A 28 6.14 -1.82 -11.03
CA TRP A 28 6.36 -0.64 -10.19
C TRP A 28 7.50 0.20 -10.76
N LEU A 29 7.23 1.48 -11.00
CA LEU A 29 8.21 2.46 -11.44
C LEU A 29 8.61 3.30 -10.23
N SER A 30 9.89 3.29 -9.90
CA SER A 30 10.43 4.13 -8.83
C SER A 30 10.41 5.59 -9.26
N GLU A 31 9.71 6.43 -8.48
CA GLU A 31 9.75 7.89 -8.58
C GLU A 31 10.60 8.51 -7.46
N SER A 32 11.39 7.68 -6.75
CA SER A 32 12.13 8.11 -5.57
C SER A 32 13.17 9.23 -5.84
N HIS A 33 13.59 9.41 -7.09
CA HIS A 33 14.46 10.51 -7.51
C HIS A 33 13.73 11.85 -7.68
N HIS A 34 12.39 11.83 -7.72
CA HIS A 34 11.52 12.97 -8.00
C HIS A 34 10.45 13.16 -6.91
N ILE A 35 10.78 12.87 -5.66
CA ILE A 35 9.84 13.03 -4.53
C ILE A 35 9.49 14.51 -4.35
N GLY A 36 8.27 14.87 -4.75
CA GLY A 36 7.73 16.23 -4.66
C GLY A 36 6.61 16.42 -3.62
N PRO A 37 6.08 17.66 -3.49
CA PRO A 37 4.95 17.98 -2.62
C PRO A 37 3.70 17.12 -2.88
N GLU A 38 3.43 16.78 -4.14
CA GLU A 38 2.28 15.97 -4.57
C GLU A 38 2.30 14.56 -3.97
N HIS A 39 3.50 13.98 -3.77
CA HIS A 39 3.62 12.67 -3.11
C HIS A 39 3.20 12.75 -1.64
N ARG A 40 3.49 13.89 -1.00
CA ARG A 40 3.09 14.14 0.38
C ARG A 40 1.60 14.38 0.51
N GLU A 41 0.99 15.09 -0.45
CA GLU A 41 -0.46 15.28 -0.50
C GLU A 41 -1.19 13.95 -0.63
N VAL A 42 -0.76 13.10 -1.58
CA VAL A 42 -1.32 11.76 -1.78
C VAL A 42 -1.16 10.88 -0.55
N LEU A 43 0.03 10.90 0.08
CA LEU A 43 0.25 10.20 1.35
C LEU A 43 -0.69 10.73 2.46
N ASN A 44 -0.86 12.04 2.57
CA ASN A 44 -1.73 12.64 3.58
C ASN A 44 -3.20 12.23 3.40
N LEU A 45 -3.69 12.07 2.17
CA LEU A 45 -5.02 11.50 1.91
C LEU A 45 -5.15 10.08 2.47
N ALA A 46 -4.10 9.27 2.29
CA ALA A 46 -4.08 7.91 2.81
C ALA A 46 -4.05 7.88 4.34
N ILE A 47 -3.25 8.75 4.98
CA ILE A 47 -3.21 8.90 6.43
C ILE A 47 -4.55 9.41 6.99
N GLU A 48 -5.20 10.36 6.32
CA GLU A 48 -6.53 10.84 6.70
C GLU A 48 -7.58 9.73 6.61
N ASN A 49 -7.52 8.88 5.59
CA ASN A 49 -8.39 7.71 5.49
C ASN A 49 -8.25 6.78 6.70
N VAL A 50 -7.03 6.47 7.12
CA VAL A 50 -6.77 5.66 8.32
C VAL A 50 -7.28 6.36 9.59
N ARG A 51 -7.06 7.67 9.70
CA ARG A 51 -7.54 8.48 10.83
C ARG A 51 -9.06 8.46 10.97
N ARG A 52 -9.78 8.61 9.84
CA ARG A 52 -11.25 8.65 9.80
C ARG A 52 -11.91 7.30 10.00
N THR A 53 -11.31 6.25 9.42
CA THR A 53 -11.93 4.91 9.42
C THR A 53 -11.42 3.99 10.52
N GLY A 54 -10.22 4.26 11.05
CA GLY A 54 -9.50 3.37 11.96
C GLY A 54 -9.02 2.06 11.32
N LYS A 55 -9.35 1.82 10.03
CA LYS A 55 -8.97 0.60 9.32
C LYS A 55 -7.49 0.66 8.93
N HIS A 56 -6.83 -0.49 8.93
CA HIS A 56 -5.40 -0.62 8.60
C HIS A 56 -4.44 0.16 9.51
N LYS A 57 -4.91 0.63 10.67
CA LYS A 57 -4.09 1.32 11.65
C LYS A 57 -2.95 0.40 12.13
N PRO A 58 -1.68 0.80 11.98
CA PRO A 58 -0.54 0.02 12.49
C PRO A 58 -0.51 -0.02 14.02
N ASP A 59 0.10 -1.08 14.58
CA ASP A 59 0.25 -1.27 16.03
C ASP A 59 1.24 -0.30 16.69
N ILE A 60 2.08 0.37 15.89
CA ILE A 60 3.04 1.37 16.35
C ILE A 60 2.71 2.74 15.74
N PRO A 61 3.23 3.85 16.32
CA PRO A 61 2.98 5.19 15.79
C PRO A 61 3.38 5.32 14.32
N TYR A 62 2.42 5.79 13.52
CA TYR A 62 2.54 6.05 12.08
C TYR A 62 2.47 7.55 11.73
N GLU A 63 2.23 8.39 12.74
CA GLU A 63 2.20 9.85 12.66
C GLU A 63 3.10 10.46 13.74
N PRO A 64 3.65 11.67 13.52
CA PRO A 64 3.46 12.52 12.34
C PRO A 64 4.20 12.01 11.09
N VAL A 65 3.75 12.40 9.89
CA VAL A 65 4.43 12.08 8.63
C VAL A 65 5.70 12.92 8.49
N GLY A 66 6.86 12.27 8.64
CA GLY A 66 8.18 12.87 8.44
C GLY A 66 8.66 12.76 6.99
N ARG A 67 9.95 12.46 6.84
CA ARG A 67 10.60 12.36 5.52
C ARG A 67 10.11 11.15 4.74
N ILE A 68 9.63 11.38 3.51
CA ILE A 68 9.39 10.33 2.52
C ILE A 68 10.74 9.84 2.00
N ARG A 69 10.92 8.52 2.00
CA ARG A 69 12.17 7.85 1.63
C ARG A 69 12.13 7.32 0.21
N ASP A 70 11.05 6.60 -0.10
CA ASP A 70 10.90 5.88 -1.35
C ASP A 70 9.46 6.04 -1.83
N VAL A 71 9.29 6.24 -3.13
CA VAL A 71 7.99 6.25 -3.81
C VAL A 71 8.08 5.41 -5.07
N ALA A 72 7.09 4.56 -5.25
CA ALA A 72 6.84 3.87 -6.51
C ALA A 72 5.37 4.00 -6.91
N LYS A 73 5.13 4.09 -8.22
CA LYS A 73 3.80 4.04 -8.81
C LYS A 73 3.68 2.83 -9.73
N ALA A 74 2.50 2.27 -9.85
CA ALA A 74 2.29 1.23 -10.86
C ALA A 74 2.27 1.84 -12.27
N ALA A 75 2.99 1.23 -13.20
CA ALA A 75 2.97 1.61 -14.62
C ALA A 75 1.61 1.34 -15.26
N GLU A 76 0.95 0.27 -14.81
CA GLU A 76 -0.38 -0.15 -15.22
C GLU A 76 -1.30 -0.18 -14.01
N GLY A 77 -2.58 0.18 -14.17
CA GLY A 77 -3.51 0.32 -13.06
C GLY A 77 -3.50 1.74 -12.50
N GLU A 78 -4.59 2.45 -12.75
CA GLU A 78 -4.75 3.87 -12.38
C GLU A 78 -4.47 4.08 -10.89
N ASN A 79 -3.61 5.05 -10.57
CA ASN A 79 -3.42 5.62 -9.23
C ASN A 79 -3.01 4.64 -8.12
N TRP A 80 -2.18 3.65 -8.43
CA TRP A 80 -1.50 2.84 -7.40
C TRP A 80 -0.21 3.52 -6.93
N TYR A 81 -0.05 3.56 -5.60
CA TYR A 81 1.08 4.16 -4.92
C TYR A 81 1.66 3.19 -3.91
N GLU A 82 2.98 3.16 -3.84
CA GLU A 82 3.76 2.58 -2.76
C GLU A 82 4.67 3.66 -2.21
N ILE A 83 4.49 4.01 -0.94
CA ILE A 83 5.21 5.09 -0.29
C ILE A 83 5.80 4.60 1.03
N THR A 84 7.11 4.80 1.17
CA THR A 84 7.83 4.58 2.43
C THR A 84 8.19 5.92 3.06
N TYR A 85 7.87 6.11 4.33
CA TYR A 85 8.18 7.34 5.05
C TYR A 85 8.61 7.10 6.49
N GLN A 86 9.30 8.08 7.07
CA GLN A 86 9.75 8.08 8.45
C GLN A 86 8.76 8.77 9.38
N VAL A 87 8.64 8.26 10.60
CA VAL A 87 7.84 8.82 11.68
C VAL A 87 8.78 9.37 12.76
N PRO A 88 8.94 10.69 12.91
CA PRO A 88 9.73 11.30 13.97
C PRO A 88 8.96 11.31 15.32
N PRO A 89 9.65 11.48 16.46
CA PRO A 89 11.11 11.52 16.60
C PRO A 89 11.75 10.12 16.68
N LEU A 90 10.95 9.07 16.95
CA LEU A 90 11.43 7.72 17.20
C LEU A 90 12.07 7.05 15.96
N GLY A 91 11.78 7.58 14.77
CA GLY A 91 12.37 7.12 13.52
C GLY A 91 11.80 5.78 13.05
N ASN A 92 10.54 5.47 13.38
CA ASN A 92 9.83 4.33 12.78
C ASN A 92 9.71 4.56 11.28
N TYR A 93 9.58 3.48 10.52
CA TYR A 93 9.39 3.53 9.08
C TYR A 93 8.07 2.88 8.75
N CYS A 94 7.26 3.57 7.97
CA CYS A 94 5.95 3.11 7.54
C CYS A 94 5.95 2.89 6.04
N PHE A 95 5.32 1.79 5.64
CA PHE A 95 5.16 1.32 4.28
C PHE A 95 3.67 1.32 3.99
N ALA A 96 3.26 2.17 3.05
CA ALA A 96 1.87 2.30 2.63
C ALA A 96 1.76 1.94 1.15
N ARG A 97 0.99 0.89 0.85
CA ARG A 97 0.61 0.51 -0.52
C ARG A 97 -0.89 0.64 -0.67
N PHE A 98 -1.32 1.54 -1.53
CA PHE A 98 -2.72 1.89 -1.68
C PHE A 98 -3.04 2.36 -3.09
N ASN A 99 -4.34 2.41 -3.38
CA ASN A 99 -4.90 2.89 -4.62
C ASN A 99 -5.86 4.05 -4.33
N ILE A 100 -5.94 5.03 -5.23
CA ILE A 100 -6.96 6.09 -5.20
C ILE A 100 -7.89 5.93 -6.39
N LYS A 101 -9.14 5.51 -6.15
CA LYS A 101 -10.12 5.29 -7.23
C LYS A 101 -10.88 6.56 -7.56
N GLY A 102 -10.91 6.95 -8.84
CA GLY A 102 -11.64 8.15 -9.25
C GLY A 102 -10.92 9.43 -8.82
N ALA A 103 -11.53 10.21 -7.92
CA ALA A 103 -11.01 11.52 -7.52
C ALA A 103 -10.07 11.47 -6.31
N ALA A 104 -9.14 12.44 -6.23
CA ALA A 104 -8.22 12.60 -5.10
C ALA A 104 -8.93 13.06 -3.82
N SER A 105 -9.61 12.12 -3.15
CA SER A 105 -10.23 12.27 -1.83
C SER A 105 -9.78 11.12 -0.92
N TRP A 106 -9.72 11.38 0.39
CA TRP A 106 -9.41 10.36 1.39
C TRP A 106 -10.45 9.23 1.37
N GLU A 107 -11.70 9.50 0.96
CA GLU A 107 -12.78 8.50 0.88
C GLU A 107 -12.50 7.42 -0.16
N ASN A 108 -11.74 7.77 -1.19
CA ASN A 108 -11.44 6.94 -2.34
C ASN A 108 -10.15 6.13 -2.18
N VAL A 109 -9.49 6.24 -1.02
CA VAL A 109 -8.27 5.50 -0.72
C VAL A 109 -8.64 4.05 -0.35
N HIS A 110 -7.98 3.12 -1.03
CA HIS A 110 -8.07 1.70 -0.74
C HIS A 110 -6.69 1.12 -0.46
N PHE A 111 -6.46 0.71 0.79
CA PHE A 111 -5.22 0.07 1.19
C PHE A 111 -5.14 -1.38 0.71
N GLN A 112 -3.99 -1.73 0.15
CA GLN A 112 -3.57 -3.12 0.00
C GLN A 112 -2.72 -3.53 1.20
N ASP A 113 -1.84 -2.64 1.66
CA ASP A 113 -0.95 -2.89 2.78
C ASP A 113 -0.63 -1.57 3.48
N PHE A 114 -0.64 -1.58 4.82
CA PHE A 114 -0.14 -0.47 5.61
C PHE A 114 0.46 -1.01 6.90
N ARG A 115 1.77 -0.84 7.04
CA ARG A 115 2.52 -1.35 8.18
C ARG A 115 3.64 -0.41 8.57
N CYS A 116 3.99 -0.42 9.84
CA CYS A 116 5.12 0.33 10.34
C CYS A 116 6.08 -0.59 11.09
N LEU A 117 7.38 -0.35 10.92
CA LEU A 117 8.46 -1.07 11.55
C LEU A 117 9.29 -0.11 12.40
N LYS A 118 9.82 -0.60 13.52
CA LYS A 118 10.81 0.14 14.29
C LYS A 118 12.11 0.20 13.49
N LYS A 119 12.89 1.26 13.71
CA LYS A 119 14.20 1.43 13.05
C LYS A 119 15.13 0.23 13.24
N SER A 120 15.07 -0.42 14.41
CA SER A 120 15.85 -1.61 14.76
C SER A 120 15.55 -2.82 13.86
N ASP A 121 14.36 -2.89 13.28
CA ASP A 121 13.86 -4.09 12.61
C ASP A 121 14.06 -4.04 11.09
N LEU A 122 14.39 -2.87 10.52
CA LEU A 122 14.62 -2.68 9.08
C LEU A 122 15.69 -3.60 8.50
N GLY A 123 16.78 -3.84 9.23
CA GLY A 123 17.86 -4.71 8.78
C GLY A 123 17.45 -6.18 8.60
N LYS A 124 16.40 -6.62 9.31
CA LYS A 124 15.87 -7.99 9.24
C LYS A 124 14.87 -8.17 8.08
N HIS A 125 14.34 -7.08 7.54
CA HIS A 125 13.29 -7.09 6.51
C HIS A 125 13.71 -6.49 5.17
N ARG A 126 15.01 -6.22 4.96
CA ARG A 126 15.53 -5.66 3.69
C ARG A 126 15.12 -6.46 2.44
N TYR A 127 14.92 -7.77 2.56
CA TYR A 127 14.49 -8.65 1.46
C TYR A 127 12.97 -8.63 1.18
N TYR A 128 12.16 -7.97 2.00
CA TYR A 128 10.69 -7.93 1.87
C TYR A 128 10.14 -6.56 1.49
N ILE A 129 11.00 -5.54 1.47
CA ILE A 129 10.62 -4.15 1.27
C ILE A 129 10.79 -3.74 -0.20
N MET A 130 11.70 -4.39 -0.93
CA MET A 130 11.83 -4.29 -2.38
C MET A 130 12.30 -5.66 -2.88
N PRO A 131 11.54 -6.36 -3.76
CA PRO A 131 12.15 -7.30 -4.69
C PRO A 131 12.96 -6.55 -5.74
#